data_AF-A0A7C7U375-F1
#
_entry.id   AF-A0A7C7U375-F1
#
_cell.length_a   1.000
_cell.length_b   1.000
_cell.length_c   1.000
_cell.angle_alpha   90.00
_cell.angle_beta   90.00
_cell.angle_gamma   90.00
#
_symmetry.space_group_name_H-M   'P 1'
#
loop_
_entity.id
_entity.type
_entity.pdbx_description
1 polymer ?
#
loop_
_entity_poly.entity_id
_entity_poly.type
_entity_poly.pdbx_seq_one_letter_code
_entity_poly.pdbx_strand_id
1 'polypeptide(L)' 'MRPAVEVAEKAASGSLLANACAENVRLQVALLKQASTIISKSYADKKIDIVGALYNLPTGEVTPV' A
#
# COMPACT_ATOMS: atom_id res chain seq x y z
N MET A 1 15.44 9.04 8.86
CA MET A 1 14.25 8.31 9.34
C MET A 1 13.66 7.56 8.15
N ARG A 2 13.63 6.21 8.18
CA ARG A 2 13.06 5.34 7.14
C ARG A 2 12.00 4.44 7.80
N PRO A 3 10.84 4.98 8.16
CA PRO A 3 9.85 4.28 8.98
C PRO A 3 9.34 2.97 8.33
N ALA A 4 9.23 2.95 7.00
CA ALA A 4 8.79 1.77 6.26
C ALA A 4 9.78 0.58 6.34
N VAL A 5 11.09 0.86 6.49
CA VAL A 5 12.12 -0.18 6.60
C VAL A 5 12.13 -0.79 7.99
N GLU A 6 11.98 0.03 9.03
CA GLU A 6 11.97 -0.42 10.43
C GLU A 6 10.73 -1.29 10.76
N VAL A 7 9.60 -1.06 10.09
CA VAL A 7 8.40 -1.89 10.20
C VAL A 7 8.56 -3.19 9.41
N ALA A 8 9.18 -3.13 8.23
CA ALA A 8 9.48 -4.29 7.39
C ALA A 8 10.46 -5.28 8.04
N GLU A 9 11.41 -4.79 8.85
CA GLU A 9 12.35 -5.59 9.65
C GLU A 9 11.66 -6.39 10.76
N LYS A 10 10.57 -5.87 11.33
CA LYS A 10 9.85 -6.51 12.44
C LYS A 10 8.81 -7.55 11.99
N ALA A 11 8.36 -7.48 10.74
CA ALA A 11 7.44 -8.45 10.15
C ALA A 11 8.24 -9.60 9.51
N ALA A 12 8.59 -10.60 10.30
CA ALA A 12 9.41 -11.74 9.89
C ALA A 12 8.85 -12.49 8.66
N SER A 13 9.78 -13.17 7.95
CA SER A 13 9.66 -14.01 6.74
C SER A 13 9.37 -13.29 5.41
N GLY A 14 10.46 -12.92 4.71
CA GLY A 14 10.45 -12.34 3.36
C GLY A 14 11.63 -11.41 3.13
N SER A 15 11.91 -11.05 1.87
CA SER A 15 12.89 -10.01 1.56
C SER A 15 12.42 -8.68 2.15
N LEU A 16 13.24 -8.06 3.00
CA LEU A 16 13.03 -6.75 3.62
C LEU A 16 12.54 -5.68 2.61
N LEU A 17 12.99 -5.78 1.37
CA LEU A 17 12.55 -4.92 0.28
C LEU A 17 11.07 -5.11 -0.06
N ALA A 18 10.57 -6.35 -0.15
CA ALA A 18 9.18 -6.65 -0.45
C ALA A 18 8.24 -6.15 0.66
N ASN A 19 8.65 -6.32 1.91
CA ASN A 19 7.91 -5.83 3.07
C ASN A 19 7.87 -4.29 3.12
N ALA A 20 8.98 -3.62 2.82
CA ALA A 20 9.01 -2.16 2.77
C ALA A 20 8.16 -1.60 1.61
N CYS A 21 8.14 -2.28 0.46
CA CYS A 21 7.26 -1.93 -0.65
C CYS A 21 5.78 -2.09 -0.27
N ALA A 22 5.41 -3.19 0.39
CA ALA A 22 4.04 -3.42 0.85
C ALA A 22 3.58 -2.30 1.79
N GLU A 23 4.42 -1.93 2.76
CA GLU A 23 4.07 -0.89 3.73
C GLU A 23 3.95 0.50 3.09
N ASN A 24 4.82 0.82 2.12
CA ASN A 24 4.69 2.06 1.35
C ASN A 24 3.39 2.12 0.56
N VAL A 25 2.90 0.99 0.03
CA VAL A 25 1.61 0.95 -0.66
C VAL A 25 0.46 1.11 0.33
N ARG A 26 0.51 0.46 1.50
CA ARG A 26 -0.51 0.63 2.55
C ARG A 26 -0.60 2.08 3.04
N LEU A 27 0.54 2.72 3.29
CA LEU A 27 0.59 4.12 3.70
C LEU A 27 -0.03 5.04 2.63
N GLN A 28 0.26 4.78 1.34
CA GLN A 28 -0.35 5.55 0.26
C GLN A 28 -1.86 5.33 0.13
N VAL A 29 -2.34 4.10 0.30
CA VAL A 29 -3.78 3.80 0.33
C VAL A 29 -4.46 4.52 1.49
N ALA A 30 -3.87 4.49 2.69
CA ALA A 30 -4.38 5.19 3.86
C ALA A 30 -4.42 6.71 3.65
N LEU A 31 -3.37 7.28 3.06
CA LEU A 31 -3.33 8.68 2.69
C LEU A 31 -4.40 9.02 1.65
N LEU A 32 -4.57 8.22 0.60
CA LEU A 32 -5.60 8.47 -0.44
C LEU A 32 -7.02 8.39 0.10
N LYS A 33 -7.28 7.52 1.08
CA LYS A 33 -8.57 7.47 1.80
C LYS A 33 -8.82 8.75 2.60
N GLN A 34 -7.77 9.43 3.05
CA GLN A 34 -7.83 10.64 3.86
C GLN A 34 -7.57 11.94 3.05
N ALA A 35 -7.04 11.85 1.83
CA ALA A 35 -6.54 12.96 1.04
C ALA A 35 -7.47 13.32 -0.13
N SER A 36 -7.50 14.63 -0.43
CA SER A 36 -8.33 15.29 -1.46
C SER A 36 -9.84 15.13 -1.27
N THR A 37 -10.59 16.20 -1.47
CA THR A 37 -12.06 16.22 -1.29
C THR A 37 -12.79 15.32 -2.30
N ILE A 38 -12.21 15.04 -3.47
CA ILE A 38 -12.87 14.29 -4.54
C ILE A 38 -12.81 12.78 -4.28
N ILE A 39 -11.61 12.27 -3.99
CA ILE A 39 -11.40 10.83 -3.80
C ILE A 39 -11.97 10.38 -2.46
N SER A 40 -11.72 11.13 -1.38
CA SER A 40 -12.29 10.82 -0.05
C SER A 40 -13.82 10.84 -0.04
N LYS A 41 -14.46 11.81 -0.72
CA LYS A 41 -15.92 11.85 -0.85
C LYS A 41 -16.46 10.68 -1.66
N SER A 42 -15.82 10.33 -2.78
CA SER A 42 -16.25 9.19 -3.60
C SER A 42 -16.07 7.86 -2.88
N TYR A 43 -15.02 7.72 -2.06
CA TYR A 43 -14.80 6.56 -1.20
C TYR A 43 -15.81 6.50 -0.05
N ALA A 44 -16.09 7.63 0.62
CA ALA A 44 -17.11 7.72 1.68
C ALA A 44 -18.53 7.46 1.15
N ASP A 45 -18.85 7.98 -0.03
CA ASP A 45 -20.10 7.72 -0.77
C ASP A 45 -20.15 6.29 -1.36
N LYS A 46 -19.12 5.47 -1.15
CA LYS A 46 -18.96 4.09 -1.68
C LYS A 46 -19.09 3.96 -3.19
N LYS A 47 -18.79 5.03 -3.93
CA LYS A 47 -18.79 5.03 -5.41
C LYS A 47 -17.54 4.36 -5.98
N ILE A 48 -16.45 4.38 -5.21
CA ILE A 48 -15.17 3.77 -5.55
C ILE A 48 -14.60 3.05 -4.33
N ASP A 49 -13.80 2.02 -4.58
CA ASP A 49 -12.98 1.38 -3.55
C ASP A 49 -11.49 1.62 -3.85
N ILE A 50 -10.67 1.70 -2.81
CA ILE A 50 -9.24 1.97 -2.92
C ILE A 50 -8.48 0.77 -2.36
N VAL A 51 -7.84 0.03 -3.27
CA VAL A 51 -7.04 -1.16 -2.99
C VAL A 51 -5.57 -0.90 -3.31
N GLY A 52 -4.67 -1.52 -2.54
CA GLY A 52 -3.23 -1.53 -2.79
C GLY A 52 -2.80 -2.88 -3.33
N ALA A 53 -1.90 -2.89 -4.31
CA ALA A 53 -1.29 -4.10 -4.82
C ALA A 53 0.17 -3.87 -5.20
N LEU A 54 0.98 -4.92 -5.10
CA LEU A 54 2.34 -4.98 -5.61
C LEU A 54 2.36 -5.69 -6.95
N TYR A 55 3.08 -5.12 -7.91
CA TYR A 55 3.28 -5.70 -9.24
C TYR A 55 4.64 -6.39 -9.32
N ASN A 56 4.65 -7.66 -9.71
CA ASN A 56 5.87 -8.42 -9.98
C ASN A 56 6.27 -8.25 -11.44
N LEU A 57 7.33 -7.49 -11.71
CA LEU A 57 7.81 -7.18 -13.07
C LEU A 57 8.19 -8.44 -13.88
N PRO A 58 8.94 -9.41 -13.32
CA PRO A 58 9.25 -10.67 -14.01
C PRO A 58 8.06 -11.56 -14.37
N THR A 59 7.11 -11.74 -13.45
CA THR A 59 6.01 -12.72 -13.64
C THR A 59 4.72 -12.09 -14.16
N GLY A 60 4.60 -10.77 -14.07
CA GLY A 60 3.37 -10.03 -14.34
C GLY A 60 2.29 -10.21 -13.27
N GLU A 61 2.60 -10.90 -12.17
CA GLU A 61 1.65 -11.16 -11.09
C GLU A 61 1.35 -9.92 -10.27
N VAL A 62 0.11 -9.82 -9.81
CA VAL A 62 -0.37 -8.74 -8.95
C VAL A 62 -0.76 -9.35 -7.62
N THR A 63 -0.07 -8.92 -6.56
CA THR A 63 -0.35 -9.39 -5.19
C THR A 63 -0.98 -8.25 -4.39
N PRO A 64 -2.23 -8.39 -3.94
CA PRO A 64 -2.85 -7.43 -3.03
C PRO A 64 -2.04 -7.28 -1.74
N VAL A 65 -1.95 -6.07 -1.19
CA VAL A 65 -1.20 -5.76 0.05
C VAL A 65 -2.05 -5.20 1.17
#